data_AF-A0AAW2UYB3-F1
#
_entry.id   AF-A0AAW2UYB3-F1
#
_cell.length_a   1.000
_cell.length_b   1.000
_cell.length_c   1.000
_cell.angle_alpha   90.00
_cell.angle_beta   90.00
_cell.angle_gamma   90.00
#
_symmetry.space_group_name_H-M   'P 1'
#
loop_
_entity.id
_entity.type
_entity.pdbx_description
1 polymer ?
#
loop_
_entity_poly.entity_id
_entity_poly.type
_entity_poly.pdbx_seq_one_letter_code
_entity_poly.pdbx_strand_id
1 'polypeptide(L)'
;MRESRKQLKNAFHVLLLFSYRVRLPLSCAPEVILFIPPLTPRHFHHRRIPPLQLAAALTTFSSRCCRLPTPHLFTGNSLFSRMERFWTGSSISKNKQMVEHLQSYGVLRSKKVAEVMETVDRALFVPEGAPPYVDSPMQIGHNATISAPHMHAMCLELLEDHLKPGMHALDIGSDGRLGWPEFAPYDAIHVGAAAPEVPPALIEQLKPGGRLVIPVGNIFQDLQVVDKNADGSLSIRSETSVRYVPLTSREAQLRGY
;
A
#
# COMPACT_ATOMS: atom_id res chain seq x y z
N MET A 1 23.22 -5.48 7.89
CA MET A 1 22.51 -4.19 8.06
C MET A 1 21.91 -3.63 6.77
N ARG A 2 22.63 -3.53 5.64
CA ARG A 2 22.04 -3.00 4.38
C ARG A 2 20.96 -3.91 3.78
N GLU A 3 21.21 -5.21 3.72
CA GLU A 3 20.25 -6.18 3.15
C GLU A 3 18.96 -6.29 3.99
N SER A 4 19.09 -6.23 5.33
CA SER A 4 17.95 -6.26 6.26
C SER A 4 17.05 -5.03 6.15
N ARG A 5 17.59 -3.92 5.65
CA ARG A 5 16.81 -2.71 5.33
C ARG A 5 16.08 -2.86 3.99
N LYS A 6 16.69 -3.49 2.99
CA LYS A 6 16.07 -3.71 1.67
C LYS A 6 14.80 -4.56 1.78
N GLN A 7 14.82 -5.60 2.61
CA GLN A 7 13.67 -6.46 2.78
C GLN A 7 12.53 -5.83 3.60
N LEU A 8 12.83 -5.09 4.67
CA LEU A 8 11.81 -4.33 5.39
C LEU A 8 11.20 -3.24 4.50
N LYS A 9 12.01 -2.61 3.64
CA LYS A 9 11.54 -1.66 2.62
C LYS A 9 10.62 -2.31 1.58
N ASN A 10 10.91 -3.54 1.16
CA ASN A 10 10.05 -4.29 0.26
C ASN A 10 8.73 -4.68 0.95
N ALA A 11 8.79 -5.15 2.20
CA ALA A 11 7.61 -5.45 3.01
C ALA A 11 6.75 -4.19 3.28
N PHE A 12 7.38 -3.05 3.59
CA PHE A 12 6.69 -1.78 3.76
C PHE A 12 6.15 -1.21 2.45
N HIS A 13 6.87 -1.38 1.34
CA HIS A 13 6.32 -1.12 0.02
C HIS A 13 5.09 -1.98 -0.22
N VAL A 14 5.09 -3.27 0.10
CA VAL A 14 3.92 -4.13 -0.13
C VAL A 14 2.74 -3.66 0.76
N LEU A 15 3.02 -3.37 2.05
CA LEU A 15 2.06 -2.78 3.01
C LEU A 15 1.38 -1.50 2.49
N LEU A 16 2.12 -0.71 1.69
CA LEU A 16 1.65 0.54 1.09
C LEU A 16 1.10 0.38 -0.34
N LEU A 17 1.58 -0.60 -1.12
CA LEU A 17 1.33 -0.79 -2.55
C LEU A 17 -0.04 -1.39 -2.86
N PHE A 18 -0.71 -2.00 -1.89
CA PHE A 18 -2.13 -2.35 -2.07
C PHE A 18 -2.99 -1.12 -2.38
N SER A 19 -2.52 0.08 -2.01
CA SER A 19 -3.17 1.35 -2.35
C SER A 19 -3.00 1.79 -3.80
N TYR A 20 -1.94 1.35 -4.49
CA TYR A 20 -1.52 1.89 -5.79
C TYR A 20 -1.89 1.04 -6.99
N ARG A 21 -2.08 -0.28 -6.82
CA ARG A 21 -2.37 -1.20 -7.93
C ARG A 21 -3.78 -1.07 -8.51
N VAL A 22 -4.62 -0.23 -7.91
CA VAL A 22 -5.95 0.11 -8.43
C VAL A 22 -5.87 1.19 -9.53
N ARG A 23 -4.71 1.84 -9.74
CA ARG A 23 -4.59 3.02 -10.62
C ARG A 23 -3.85 2.82 -11.95
N LEU A 24 -3.21 1.68 -12.22
CA LEU A 24 -2.40 1.50 -13.44
C LEU A 24 -2.63 0.16 -14.17
N PRO A 25 -2.65 0.16 -15.52
CA PRO A 25 -2.62 -1.07 -16.31
C PRO A 25 -1.28 -1.81 -16.14
N LEU A 26 -1.35 -3.14 -16.16
CA LEU A 26 -0.38 -4.14 -15.67
C LEU A 26 1.01 -4.19 -16.35
N SER A 27 1.47 -3.17 -17.10
CA SER A 27 2.63 -3.32 -17.98
C SER A 27 3.97 -2.77 -17.49
N CYS A 28 4.05 -2.10 -16.33
CA CYS A 28 5.26 -1.35 -15.97
C CYS A 28 5.65 -1.46 -14.48
N ALA A 29 6.31 -2.55 -14.05
CA ALA A 29 7.11 -2.56 -12.82
C ALA A 29 8.18 -3.68 -12.87
N PRO A 30 9.41 -3.45 -12.34
CA PRO A 30 10.52 -4.40 -12.38
C PRO A 30 10.42 -5.48 -11.29
N GLU A 31 11.19 -6.56 -11.47
CA GLU A 31 11.20 -7.84 -10.75
C GLU A 31 10.98 -7.78 -9.22
N VAL A 32 9.72 -7.84 -8.84
CA VAL A 32 9.23 -8.48 -7.60
C VAL A 32 8.20 -9.48 -8.10
N ILE A 33 8.40 -10.78 -7.84
CA ILE A 33 7.52 -11.82 -8.37
C ILE A 33 6.14 -11.64 -7.73
N LEU A 34 5.26 -11.02 -8.52
CA LEU A 34 3.89 -10.67 -8.20
C LEU A 34 3.04 -11.24 -9.34
N PHE A 35 2.91 -12.57 -9.38
CA PHE A 35 2.16 -13.30 -10.39
C PHE A 35 0.63 -13.25 -10.18
N ILE A 36 -0.11 -13.21 -11.29
CA ILE A 36 -1.56 -13.35 -11.40
C ILE A 36 -1.76 -14.66 -12.19
N PRO A 37 -2.56 -15.64 -11.74
CA PRO A 37 -2.75 -16.87 -12.50
C PRO A 37 -3.39 -16.59 -13.88
N PRO A 38 -2.96 -17.27 -14.94
CA PRO A 38 -3.52 -17.09 -16.27
C PRO A 38 -4.96 -17.59 -16.30
N LEU A 39 -5.85 -16.80 -16.90
CA LEU A 39 -7.21 -17.21 -17.25
C LEU A 39 -7.13 -18.44 -18.17
N THR A 40 -7.69 -19.57 -17.73
CA THR A 40 -7.92 -20.71 -18.61
C THR A 40 -9.04 -20.36 -19.60
N PRO A 41 -8.87 -20.59 -20.92
CA PRO A 41 -9.92 -20.29 -21.88
C PRO A 41 -10.97 -21.41 -21.84
N ARG A 42 -12.16 -21.11 -21.29
CA ARG A 42 -13.34 -21.95 -21.54
C ARG A 42 -13.77 -21.77 -22.99
N HIS A 43 -13.82 -22.89 -23.72
CA HIS A 43 -14.37 -23.01 -25.05
C HIS A 43 -15.79 -22.41 -25.14
N PHE A 44 -16.00 -21.50 -26.10
CA PHE A 44 -17.32 -21.11 -26.55
C PHE A 44 -17.49 -21.47 -28.02
N HIS A 45 -18.55 -22.23 -28.29
CA HIS A 45 -18.93 -22.72 -29.61
C HIS A 45 -19.30 -21.57 -30.57
N HIS A 46 -18.88 -21.76 -31.83
CA HIS A 46 -19.27 -21.03 -33.03
C HIS A 46 -20.75 -20.57 -33.06
N ARG A 47 -20.97 -19.27 -33.33
CA ARG A 47 -22.02 -18.82 -34.27
C ARG A 47 -21.57 -17.60 -35.06
N ARG A 48 -22.05 -17.55 -36.31
CA ARG A 48 -21.56 -16.83 -37.48
C ARG A 48 -21.93 -15.34 -37.49
N ILE A 49 -21.07 -14.58 -38.17
CA ILE A 49 -21.19 -13.18 -38.61
C ILE A 49 -22.11 -13.07 -39.85
N PRO A 50 -22.73 -11.90 -40.09
CA PRO A 50 -22.71 -11.34 -41.45
C PRO A 50 -22.22 -9.86 -41.49
N PRO A 51 -21.76 -9.36 -42.67
CA PRO A 51 -20.88 -8.17 -42.77
C PRO A 51 -21.55 -6.93 -43.42
N LEU A 52 -20.73 -5.87 -43.60
CA LEU A 52 -20.88 -4.63 -44.40
C LEU A 52 -21.25 -3.37 -43.56
N GLN A 53 -20.71 -2.14 -43.74
CA GLN A 53 -19.76 -1.57 -44.71
C GLN A 53 -19.20 -0.20 -44.22
N LEU A 54 -17.94 0.07 -44.56
CA LEU A 54 -17.29 1.32 -45.03
C LEU A 54 -17.82 2.73 -44.63
N ALA A 55 -16.92 3.59 -44.12
CA ALA A 55 -16.49 4.83 -44.80
C ALA A 55 -15.47 5.64 -43.96
N ALA A 56 -14.44 6.13 -44.65
CA ALA A 56 -13.39 7.01 -44.14
C ALA A 56 -13.73 8.48 -44.37
N ALA A 57 -13.20 9.39 -43.55
CA ALA A 57 -12.94 10.78 -43.94
C ALA A 57 -11.81 11.38 -43.08
N LEU A 58 -10.67 11.61 -43.73
CA LEU A 58 -9.61 12.52 -43.31
C LEU A 58 -10.02 13.94 -43.67
N THR A 59 -9.85 14.91 -42.77
CA THR A 59 -9.59 16.31 -43.14
C THR A 59 -8.68 16.98 -42.11
N THR A 60 -7.55 17.46 -42.62
CA THR A 60 -6.61 18.43 -42.07
C THR A 60 -7.24 19.82 -41.86
N PHE A 61 -6.71 20.66 -40.97
CA PHE A 61 -6.06 21.97 -41.31
C PHE A 61 -5.97 22.97 -40.14
N SER A 62 -4.76 23.53 -40.00
CA SER A 62 -4.38 24.91 -39.62
C SER A 62 -4.30 25.41 -38.18
N SER A 63 -3.06 25.82 -37.89
CA SER A 63 -2.53 26.74 -36.89
C SER A 63 -3.20 28.12 -36.85
N ARG A 64 -3.23 28.73 -35.65
CA ARG A 64 -2.91 30.16 -35.45
C ARG A 64 -2.51 30.44 -34.00
N CYS A 65 -1.34 31.04 -33.87
CA CYS A 65 -0.71 31.61 -32.68
C CYS A 65 -1.09 33.10 -32.58
N CYS A 66 -1.21 33.65 -31.35
CA CYS A 66 -1.04 35.05 -30.92
C CYS A 66 -1.46 35.13 -29.43
N ARG A 67 -0.93 35.94 -28.50
CA ARG A 67 0.20 36.89 -28.36
C ARG A 67 0.27 37.23 -26.85
N LEU A 68 1.47 37.49 -26.34
CA LEU A 68 1.73 38.18 -25.06
C LEU A 68 1.41 39.68 -25.16
N PRO A 69 1.27 40.37 -24.01
CA PRO A 69 2.17 41.51 -23.77
C PRO A 69 2.62 41.69 -22.30
N THR A 70 3.86 42.16 -22.15
CA THR A 70 4.38 43.05 -21.08
C THR A 70 4.73 44.40 -21.77
N PRO A 71 5.19 45.52 -21.14
CA PRO A 71 5.81 45.65 -19.79
C PRO A 71 5.71 47.03 -19.04
N HIS A 72 6.36 47.12 -17.84
CA HIS A 72 7.15 48.27 -17.26
C HIS A 72 6.44 49.57 -16.75
N LEU A 73 6.82 50.35 -15.70
CA LEU A 73 7.99 50.54 -14.79
C LEU A 73 7.60 51.31 -13.46
N PHE A 74 8.30 50.98 -12.36
CA PHE A 74 8.92 51.77 -11.23
C PHE A 74 8.21 52.79 -10.32
N THR A 75 8.30 52.54 -8.99
CA THR A 75 8.93 53.31 -7.86
C THR A 75 8.17 52.95 -6.55
N GLY A 76 8.70 52.80 -5.33
CA GLY A 76 10.00 52.89 -4.67
C GLY A 76 9.86 52.36 -3.22
N ASN A 77 11.01 52.05 -2.60
CA ASN A 77 11.29 51.38 -1.32
C ASN A 77 10.33 51.49 -0.10
N SER A 78 10.14 50.34 0.57
CA SER A 78 10.03 50.23 2.04
C SER A 78 10.41 48.83 2.53
N LEU A 79 11.62 48.72 3.08
CA LEU A 79 11.97 47.98 4.31
C LEU A 79 11.07 46.81 4.75
N PHE A 80 11.21 45.65 4.11
CA PHE A 80 11.45 44.36 4.78
C PHE A 80 11.76 43.35 3.69
N SER A 81 12.95 42.74 3.75
CA SER A 81 13.46 41.80 2.77
C SER A 81 12.50 40.62 2.59
N ARG A 82 11.64 40.76 1.57
CA ARG A 82 10.90 39.70 0.91
C ARG A 82 11.92 38.82 0.19
N MET A 83 12.61 37.98 0.97
CA MET A 83 13.46 36.94 0.44
C MET A 83 12.60 35.71 0.29
N GLU A 84 12.20 35.45 -0.95
CA GLU A 84 11.87 34.11 -1.41
C GLU A 84 12.94 33.14 -0.90
N ARG A 85 12.52 32.25 -0.01
CA ARG A 85 13.04 30.88 0.00
C ARG A 85 11.86 30.00 -0.30
N PHE A 86 11.74 29.67 -1.57
CA PHE A 86 11.02 28.51 -2.05
C PHE A 86 11.22 27.37 -1.04
N TRP A 87 10.11 26.91 -0.48
CA TRP A 87 10.06 25.71 0.35
C TRP A 87 10.35 24.48 -0.52
N THR A 88 11.61 24.27 -0.87
CA THR A 88 12.10 23.02 -1.46
C THR A 88 12.80 22.19 -0.37
N GLY A 89 12.15 22.04 0.78
CA GLY A 89 12.35 20.91 1.70
C GLY A 89 11.41 19.80 1.26
N SER A 90 11.74 19.20 0.12
CA SER A 90 10.82 18.41 -0.71
C SER A 90 10.54 17.04 -0.09
N SER A 91 9.33 16.84 0.43
CA SER A 91 8.72 15.54 0.80
C SER A 91 9.40 14.70 1.90
N ILE A 92 10.68 14.35 1.74
CA ILE A 92 11.50 13.57 2.67
C ILE A 92 11.55 14.21 4.06
N SER A 93 11.66 15.55 4.14
CA SER A 93 11.70 16.24 5.43
C SER A 93 10.39 16.16 6.21
N LYS A 94 9.24 16.06 5.51
CA LYS A 94 7.92 15.94 6.13
C LYS A 94 7.61 14.50 6.52
N ASN A 95 7.97 13.52 5.68
CA ASN A 95 7.87 12.11 6.01
C ASN A 95 8.71 11.77 7.25
N LYS A 96 9.93 12.31 7.32
CA LYS A 96 10.79 12.15 8.49
C LYS A 96 10.18 12.74 9.76
N GLN A 97 9.65 13.97 9.69
CA GLN A 97 8.97 14.59 10.84
C GLN A 97 7.77 13.76 11.34
N MET A 98 6.98 13.18 10.43
CA MET A 98 5.90 12.25 10.79
C MET A 98 6.45 11.03 11.56
N VAL A 99 7.56 10.44 11.10
CA VAL A 99 8.20 9.30 11.79
C VAL A 99 8.74 9.70 13.16
N GLU A 100 9.42 10.84 13.27
CA GLU A 100 9.91 11.38 14.54
C GLU A 100 8.76 11.64 15.53
N HIS A 101 7.59 12.09 15.03
CA HIS A 101 6.39 12.28 15.83
C HIS A 101 5.86 10.96 16.38
N LEU A 102 5.78 9.91 15.55
CA LEU A 102 5.40 8.56 15.99
C LEU A 102 6.36 8.00 17.05
N GLN A 103 7.65 8.32 16.95
CA GLN A 103 8.64 7.95 17.96
C GLN A 103 8.42 8.69 19.28
N SER A 104 8.08 9.98 19.24
CA SER A 104 7.87 10.79 20.44
C SER A 104 6.70 10.32 21.31
N TYR A 105 5.66 9.73 20.70
CA TYR A 105 4.53 9.13 21.42
C TYR A 105 4.78 7.69 21.88
N GLY A 106 5.93 7.10 21.51
CA GLY A 106 6.29 5.73 21.88
C GLY A 106 5.61 4.63 21.05
N VAL A 107 4.86 4.97 20.00
CA VAL A 107 4.26 3.98 19.09
C VAL A 107 5.35 3.29 18.25
N LEU A 108 6.39 4.04 17.88
CA LEU A 108 7.51 3.56 17.12
C LEU A 108 8.79 3.61 17.95
N ARG A 109 9.32 2.46 18.33
CA ARG A 109 10.49 2.28 19.19
C ARG A 109 11.69 1.75 18.40
N SER A 110 11.45 0.87 17.43
CA SER A 110 12.51 0.26 16.64
C SER A 110 13.17 1.27 15.70
N LYS A 111 14.48 1.43 15.85
CA LYS A 111 15.30 2.26 14.95
C LYS A 111 15.29 1.73 13.52
N LYS A 112 15.28 0.40 13.34
CA LYS A 112 15.26 -0.22 12.02
C LYS A 112 13.93 0.04 11.31
N VAL A 113 12.81 -0.05 12.03
CA VAL A 113 11.48 0.26 11.49
C VAL A 113 11.38 1.74 11.14
N ALA A 114 11.85 2.64 12.02
CA ALA A 114 11.86 4.08 11.75
C ALA A 114 12.66 4.45 10.49
N GLU A 115 13.89 3.96 10.36
CA GLU A 115 14.71 4.18 9.16
C GLU A 115 13.99 3.73 7.88
N VAL A 116 13.21 2.66 7.94
CA VAL A 116 12.48 2.14 6.79
C VAL A 116 11.29 3.02 6.45
N MET A 117 10.50 3.40 7.46
CA MET A 117 9.38 4.34 7.29
C MET A 117 9.86 5.71 6.76
N GLU A 118 11.01 6.19 7.20
CA GLU A 118 11.62 7.44 6.68
C GLU A 118 11.98 7.34 5.20
N THR A 119 12.44 6.17 4.75
CA THR A 119 12.93 5.98 3.38
C THR A 119 11.84 5.80 2.34
N VAL A 120 10.63 5.42 2.74
CA VAL A 120 9.51 5.19 1.83
C VAL A 120 8.48 6.27 2.11
N ASP A 121 8.43 7.24 1.20
CA ASP A 121 7.63 8.43 1.39
C ASP A 121 6.14 8.14 1.21
N ARG A 122 5.37 8.33 2.28
CA ARG A 122 3.92 8.12 2.30
C ARG A 122 3.17 8.97 1.26
N ALA A 123 3.70 10.14 0.87
CA ALA A 123 3.09 10.98 -0.17
C ALA A 123 2.97 10.28 -1.52
N LEU A 124 3.82 9.29 -1.80
CA LEU A 124 3.76 8.46 -3.00
C LEU A 124 2.62 7.45 -2.99
N PHE A 125 1.82 7.36 -1.93
CA PHE A 125 0.77 6.34 -1.76
C PHE A 125 -0.62 6.93 -1.49
N VAL A 126 -0.75 8.26 -1.51
CA VAL A 126 -2.02 8.96 -1.29
C VAL A 126 -2.46 9.74 -2.54
N PRO A 127 -3.76 10.01 -2.72
CA PRO A 127 -4.22 10.88 -3.80
C PRO A 127 -3.65 12.30 -3.68
N GLU A 128 -3.52 12.97 -4.83
CA GLU A 128 -3.09 14.37 -4.87
C GLU A 128 -4.06 15.26 -4.08
N GLY A 129 -3.51 16.23 -3.33
CA GLY A 129 -4.27 17.13 -2.46
C GLY A 129 -4.63 16.54 -1.08
N ALA A 130 -4.43 15.24 -0.85
CA ALA A 130 -4.55 14.67 0.50
C ALA A 130 -3.39 15.16 1.39
N PRO A 131 -3.56 15.15 2.74
CA PRO A 131 -2.49 15.52 3.68
C PRO A 131 -1.70 14.27 4.15
N PRO A 132 -0.74 13.71 3.38
CA PRO A 132 -0.16 12.36 3.57
C PRO A 132 0.40 12.07 4.96
N TYR A 133 0.92 13.10 5.62
CA TYR A 133 1.71 12.96 6.85
C TYR A 133 0.89 13.13 8.13
N VAL A 134 -0.43 13.32 8.01
CA VAL A 134 -1.33 13.29 9.15
C VAL A 134 -1.51 11.84 9.59
N ASP A 135 -1.44 11.60 10.91
CA ASP A 135 -1.60 10.28 11.48
C ASP A 135 -3.07 9.80 11.49
N SER A 136 -3.64 9.61 10.31
CA SER A 136 -5.00 9.16 10.11
C SER A 136 -5.12 8.27 8.87
N PRO A 137 -6.11 7.35 8.82
CA PRO A 137 -6.43 6.65 7.59
C PRO A 137 -6.87 7.64 6.51
N MET A 138 -6.57 7.33 5.24
CA MET A 138 -6.96 8.19 4.11
C MET A 138 -7.60 7.36 3.01
N GLN A 139 -8.63 7.90 2.38
CA GLN A 139 -9.28 7.25 1.24
C GLN A 139 -8.34 7.27 0.03
N ILE A 140 -8.28 6.13 -0.66
CA ILE A 140 -7.45 5.93 -1.85
C ILE A 140 -8.31 5.54 -3.07
N GLY A 141 -9.64 5.51 -2.90
CA GLY A 141 -10.61 5.08 -3.90
C GLY A 141 -11.06 3.63 -3.69
N HIS A 142 -12.07 3.21 -4.44
CA HIS A 142 -12.58 1.82 -4.45
C HIS A 142 -12.95 1.27 -3.06
N ASN A 143 -13.50 2.15 -2.22
CA ASN A 143 -13.89 1.86 -0.83
C ASN A 143 -12.74 1.33 0.05
N ALA A 144 -11.51 1.65 -0.33
CA ALA A 144 -10.31 1.30 0.42
C ALA A 144 -9.68 2.55 1.05
N THR A 145 -9.00 2.32 2.16
CA THR A 145 -8.17 3.31 2.83
C THR A 145 -6.73 2.83 2.89
N ILE A 146 -5.79 3.76 2.81
CA ILE A 146 -4.46 3.55 3.34
C ILE A 146 -4.51 3.77 4.86
N SER A 147 -4.03 2.81 5.63
CA SER A 147 -4.04 2.86 7.10
C SER A 147 -3.23 4.05 7.63
N ALA A 148 -3.54 4.48 8.86
CA ALA A 148 -2.79 5.53 9.53
C ALA A 148 -1.30 5.15 9.67
N PRO A 149 -0.36 6.11 9.58
CA PRO A 149 1.06 5.91 9.85
C PRO A 149 1.37 5.07 11.10
N HIS A 150 0.71 5.31 12.23
CA HIS A 150 0.93 4.56 13.47
C HIS A 150 0.60 3.07 13.33
N MET A 151 -0.42 2.71 12.53
CA MET A 151 -0.78 1.31 12.31
C MET A 151 0.28 0.58 11.50
N HIS A 152 0.87 1.24 10.51
CA HIS A 152 1.99 0.65 9.78
C HIS A 152 3.23 0.49 10.67
N ALA A 153 3.52 1.46 11.54
CA ALA A 153 4.60 1.35 12.52
C ALA A 153 4.41 0.13 13.43
N MET A 154 3.20 -0.02 14.00
CA MET A 154 2.84 -1.15 14.86
C MET A 154 2.99 -2.50 14.15
N CYS A 155 2.39 -2.67 12.97
CA CYS A 155 2.49 -3.94 12.22
C CYS A 155 3.95 -4.27 11.85
N LEU A 156 4.75 -3.27 11.49
CA LEU A 156 6.17 -3.46 11.22
C LEU A 156 6.96 -3.86 12.46
N GLU A 157 6.67 -3.29 13.63
CA GLU A 157 7.31 -3.73 14.89
C GLU A 157 6.96 -5.18 15.21
N LEU A 158 5.69 -5.54 15.10
CA LEU A 158 5.21 -6.90 15.39
C LEU A 158 5.85 -7.96 14.48
N LEU A 159 6.19 -7.58 13.24
CA LEU A 159 6.79 -8.45 12.23
C LEU A 159 8.31 -8.28 12.10
N GLU A 160 8.95 -7.35 12.82
CA GLU A 160 10.35 -6.98 12.59
C GLU A 160 11.30 -8.19 12.59
N ASP A 161 11.08 -9.11 13.53
CA ASP A 161 11.89 -10.32 13.71
C ASP A 161 11.67 -11.39 12.62
N HIS A 162 10.59 -11.27 11.86
CA HIS A 162 10.19 -12.15 10.76
C HIS A 162 10.38 -11.48 9.39
N LEU A 163 11.01 -10.29 9.37
CA LEU A 163 11.34 -9.52 8.17
C LEU A 163 12.86 -9.30 8.08
N LYS A 164 13.59 -10.40 7.92
CA LYS A 164 15.07 -10.45 7.79
C LYS A 164 15.48 -10.92 6.39
N PRO A 165 16.69 -10.57 5.90
CA PRO A 165 17.21 -11.01 4.61
C PRO A 165 17.02 -12.51 4.37
N GLY A 166 16.44 -12.87 3.24
CA GLY A 166 16.20 -14.26 2.85
C GLY A 166 14.92 -14.88 3.42
N MET A 167 14.18 -14.16 4.27
CA MET A 167 12.83 -14.56 4.68
C MET A 167 11.83 -14.31 3.55
N HIS A 168 10.65 -14.92 3.66
CA HIS A 168 9.56 -14.75 2.72
C HIS A 168 8.36 -14.16 3.43
N ALA A 169 7.84 -13.05 2.90
CA ALA A 169 6.73 -12.33 3.49
C ALA A 169 5.58 -12.21 2.50
N LEU A 170 4.36 -12.37 2.98
CA LEU A 170 3.12 -12.14 2.24
C LEU A 170 2.38 -10.96 2.89
N ASP A 171 1.87 -10.05 2.07
CA ASP A 171 0.98 -8.99 2.54
C ASP A 171 -0.32 -9.03 1.72
N ILE A 172 -1.43 -9.08 2.45
CA ILE A 172 -2.76 -9.36 1.92
C ILE A 172 -3.65 -8.15 2.09
N GLY A 173 -4.30 -7.74 1.00
CA GLY A 173 -5.43 -6.84 1.01
C GLY A 173 -6.63 -7.42 0.24
N SER A 174 -7.80 -6.81 0.43
CA SER A 174 -9.03 -7.08 -0.33
C SER A 174 -9.47 -8.57 -0.32
N ASP A 175 -9.36 -9.29 -1.43
CA ASP A 175 -9.90 -10.64 -1.65
C ASP A 175 -8.89 -11.77 -1.41
N GLY A 176 -7.70 -11.47 -0.90
CA GLY A 176 -6.61 -12.43 -0.73
C GLY A 176 -6.75 -13.42 0.44
N ARG A 177 -7.98 -13.70 0.93
CA ARG A 177 -8.22 -14.64 2.06
C ARG A 177 -7.72 -16.07 1.85
N LEU A 178 -7.46 -16.47 0.59
CA LEU A 178 -6.90 -17.77 0.25
C LEU A 178 -5.35 -17.79 0.28
N GLY A 179 -4.73 -16.66 0.58
CA GLY A 179 -3.27 -16.51 0.52
C GLY A 179 -2.75 -16.72 -0.91
N TRP A 180 -1.52 -17.20 -0.98
CA TRP A 180 -0.84 -17.50 -2.23
C TRP A 180 0.00 -18.78 -2.10
N PRO A 181 -0.58 -19.95 -2.36
CA PRO A 181 0.04 -21.23 -2.08
C PRO A 181 1.27 -21.52 -2.96
N GLU A 182 1.34 -20.98 -4.18
CA GLU A 182 2.46 -21.19 -5.11
C GLU A 182 3.81 -20.71 -4.58
N PHE A 183 3.80 -19.69 -3.72
CA PHE A 183 4.98 -19.09 -3.12
C PHE A 183 5.08 -19.38 -1.61
N ALA A 184 4.12 -20.12 -1.06
CA ALA A 184 4.21 -20.63 0.29
C ALA A 184 5.43 -21.58 0.42
N PRO A 185 6.02 -21.72 1.61
CA PRO A 185 5.57 -21.14 2.88
C PRO A 185 6.23 -19.79 3.22
N TYR A 186 5.60 -19.02 4.12
CA TYR A 186 6.01 -17.67 4.53
C TYR A 186 6.51 -17.62 5.98
N ASP A 187 7.54 -16.81 6.23
CA ASP A 187 8.02 -16.45 7.56
C ASP A 187 7.13 -15.38 8.21
N ALA A 188 6.56 -14.49 7.40
CA ALA A 188 5.67 -13.42 7.84
C ALA A 188 4.44 -13.30 6.93
N ILE A 189 3.26 -13.17 7.52
CA ILE A 189 2.05 -12.78 6.79
C ILE A 189 1.44 -11.55 7.47
N HIS A 190 1.15 -10.51 6.71
CA HIS A 190 0.35 -9.37 7.15
C HIS A 190 -0.98 -9.36 6.39
N VAL A 191 -2.06 -8.99 7.09
CA VAL A 191 -3.37 -8.80 6.46
C VAL A 191 -3.84 -7.38 6.76
N GLY A 192 -3.90 -6.54 5.73
CA GLY A 192 -4.32 -5.14 5.79
C GLY A 192 -5.84 -4.93 5.77
N ALA A 193 -6.64 -5.94 6.11
CA ALA A 193 -8.11 -5.88 6.14
C ALA A 193 -8.65 -6.85 7.20
N ALA A 194 -9.79 -6.52 7.81
CA ALA A 194 -10.36 -7.31 8.90
C ALA A 194 -11.09 -8.55 8.41
N ALA A 195 -10.70 -9.73 8.90
CA ALA A 195 -11.42 -10.97 8.66
C ALA A 195 -12.36 -11.29 9.84
N PRO A 196 -13.52 -11.94 9.61
CA PRO A 196 -14.40 -12.38 10.71
C PRO A 196 -13.69 -13.34 11.68
N GLU A 197 -12.82 -14.18 11.14
CA GLU A 197 -11.96 -15.13 11.84
C GLU A 197 -10.64 -15.27 11.08
N VAL A 198 -9.60 -15.83 11.71
CA VAL A 198 -8.31 -16.06 11.07
C VAL A 198 -8.47 -17.09 9.94
N PRO A 199 -8.19 -16.77 8.66
CA PRO A 199 -8.39 -17.72 7.57
C PRO A 199 -7.43 -18.93 7.68
N PRO A 200 -7.92 -20.18 7.68
CA PRO A 200 -7.08 -21.38 7.81
C PRO A 200 -6.00 -21.49 6.73
N ALA A 201 -6.30 -21.05 5.50
CA ALA A 201 -5.35 -21.05 4.39
C ALA A 201 -4.08 -20.24 4.68
N LEU A 202 -4.19 -19.15 5.46
CA LEU A 202 -3.02 -18.34 5.83
C LEU A 202 -2.18 -19.04 6.90
N ILE A 203 -2.82 -19.74 7.84
CA ILE A 203 -2.13 -20.55 8.86
C ILE A 203 -1.38 -21.72 8.21
N GLU A 204 -1.99 -22.38 7.23
CA GLU A 204 -1.36 -23.48 6.48
C GLU A 204 -0.11 -23.00 5.74
N GLN A 205 -0.15 -21.80 5.17
CA GLN A 205 0.95 -21.20 4.42
C GLN A 205 2.05 -20.59 5.30
N LEU A 206 1.88 -20.49 6.62
CA LEU A 206 2.96 -20.12 7.54
C LEU A 206 3.96 -21.27 7.72
N LYS A 207 5.25 -20.92 7.70
CA LYS A 207 6.32 -21.80 8.18
C LYS A 207 6.17 -22.09 9.68
N PRO A 208 6.66 -23.23 10.18
CA PRO A 208 6.98 -23.36 11.60
C PRO A 208 7.96 -22.26 12.02
N GLY A 209 7.66 -21.56 13.11
CA GLY A 209 8.33 -20.33 13.55
C GLY A 209 7.88 -19.05 12.82
N GLY A 210 6.89 -19.13 11.92
CA GLY A 210 6.35 -17.98 11.21
C GLY A 210 5.29 -17.22 12.00
N ARG A 211 5.08 -15.95 11.63
CA ARG A 211 4.11 -15.05 12.28
C ARG A 211 3.10 -14.48 11.29
N LEU A 212 1.83 -14.46 11.69
CA LEU A 212 0.74 -13.76 11.02
C LEU A 212 0.24 -12.60 11.90
N VAL A 213 0.05 -11.42 11.30
CA VAL A 213 -0.59 -10.26 11.93
C VAL A 213 -1.85 -9.90 11.14
N ILE A 214 -3.01 -9.94 11.79
CA ILE A 214 -4.32 -9.83 11.15
C ILE A 214 -5.35 -9.15 12.07
N PRO A 215 -6.10 -8.15 11.59
CA PRO A 215 -7.30 -7.68 12.28
C PRO A 215 -8.41 -8.73 12.21
N VAL A 216 -8.95 -9.13 13.36
CA VAL A 216 -10.00 -10.15 13.46
C VAL A 216 -11.23 -9.58 14.15
N GLY A 217 -12.38 -9.75 13.53
CA GLY A 217 -13.68 -9.34 14.05
C GLY A 217 -14.55 -8.65 12.99
N ASN A 218 -15.84 -8.48 13.32
CA ASN A 218 -16.81 -7.82 12.45
C ASN A 218 -16.98 -6.35 12.85
N ILE A 219 -17.75 -6.08 13.91
CA ILE A 219 -18.05 -4.73 14.40
C ILE A 219 -16.94 -4.23 15.34
N PHE A 220 -16.55 -5.09 16.29
CA PHE A 220 -15.37 -4.90 17.13
C PHE A 220 -14.27 -5.78 16.58
N GLN A 221 -13.10 -5.20 16.37
CA GLN A 221 -11.96 -5.86 15.76
C GLN A 221 -10.75 -5.70 16.67
N ASP A 222 -10.01 -6.79 16.84
CA ASP A 222 -8.71 -6.77 17.52
C ASP A 222 -7.62 -7.15 16.52
N LEU A 223 -6.49 -6.45 16.58
CA LEU A 223 -5.29 -6.85 15.86
C LEU A 223 -4.70 -8.06 16.56
N GLN A 224 -4.79 -9.21 15.92
CA GLN A 224 -4.25 -10.46 16.45
C GLN A 224 -2.88 -10.75 15.88
N VAL A 225 -2.03 -11.34 16.73
CA VAL A 225 -0.76 -11.93 16.35
C VAL A 225 -0.85 -13.44 16.55
N VAL A 226 -0.64 -14.17 15.46
CA VAL A 226 -0.66 -15.62 15.40
C VAL A 226 0.75 -16.11 15.13
N ASP A 227 1.36 -16.75 16.12
CA ASP A 227 2.66 -17.40 16.01
C ASP A 227 2.45 -18.90 15.78
N LYS A 228 3.07 -19.46 14.74
CA LYS A 228 3.07 -20.91 14.49
C LYS A 228 4.32 -21.50 15.09
N ASN A 229 4.19 -22.29 16.15
CA ASN A 229 5.32 -22.89 16.85
C ASN A 229 6.01 -23.96 15.98
N ALA A 230 7.22 -24.36 16.38
CA ALA A 230 8.01 -25.35 15.65
C ALA A 230 7.33 -26.72 15.55
N ASP A 231 6.50 -27.07 16.55
CA ASP A 231 5.67 -28.29 16.59
C ASP A 231 4.36 -28.17 15.78
N GLY A 232 4.10 -27.02 15.17
CA GLY A 232 2.89 -26.73 14.41
C GLY A 232 1.71 -26.21 15.24
N SER A 233 1.83 -26.16 16.58
CA SER A 233 0.81 -25.55 17.44
C SER A 233 0.74 -24.03 17.23
N LEU A 234 -0.41 -23.43 17.53
CA LEU A 234 -0.62 -21.99 17.35
C LEU A 234 -0.66 -21.27 18.69
N SER A 235 0.01 -20.13 18.77
CA SER A 235 -0.11 -19.19 19.87
C SER A 235 -0.74 -17.90 19.33
N ILE A 236 -1.93 -17.57 19.84
CA ILE A 236 -2.73 -16.42 19.37
C ILE A 236 -2.87 -15.43 20.52
N ARG A 237 -2.59 -14.15 20.25
CA ARG A 237 -2.85 -13.05 21.20
C ARG A 237 -3.47 -11.86 20.49
N SER A 238 -4.36 -11.15 21.18
CA SER A 238 -4.83 -9.82 20.76
C SER A 238 -3.84 -8.76 21.25
N GLU A 239 -3.35 -7.92 20.35
CA GLU A 239 -2.42 -6.85 20.65
C GLU A 239 -3.17 -5.56 21.07
N THR A 240 -4.14 -5.14 20.26
CA THR A 240 -4.93 -3.93 20.52
C THR A 240 -6.21 -3.93 19.70
N SER A 241 -7.22 -3.16 20.12
CA SER A 241 -8.44 -2.97 19.34
C SER A 241 -8.19 -2.01 18.18
N VAL A 242 -8.71 -2.34 17.01
CA VAL A 242 -8.45 -1.62 15.75
C VAL A 242 -9.74 -1.42 14.95
N ARG A 243 -9.62 -0.67 13.85
CA ARG A 243 -10.67 -0.56 12.85
C ARG A 243 -10.06 -0.59 11.45
N TYR A 244 -10.31 -1.68 10.76
CA TYR A 244 -9.90 -1.94 9.38
C TYR A 244 -11.13 -2.10 8.49
N VAL A 245 -10.91 -1.85 7.20
CA VAL A 245 -11.87 -2.21 6.17
C VAL A 245 -12.02 -3.75 6.11
N PRO A 246 -13.20 -4.29 5.79
CA PRO A 246 -13.39 -5.74 5.73
C PRO A 246 -12.53 -6.43 4.66
N LEU A 247 -12.02 -7.61 4.99
CA LEU A 247 -11.44 -8.58 4.06
C LEU A 247 -12.59 -9.31 3.36
N THR A 248 -12.84 -8.99 2.10
CA THR A 248 -14.05 -9.42 1.38
C THR A 248 -13.78 -9.67 -0.09
N SER A 249 -14.78 -10.15 -0.84
CA SER A 249 -14.65 -10.28 -2.29
C SER A 249 -14.55 -8.91 -2.97
N ARG A 250 -13.83 -8.85 -4.08
CA ARG A 250 -13.73 -7.64 -4.91
C ARG A 250 -15.10 -7.02 -5.21
N GLU A 251 -16.10 -7.85 -5.52
CA GLU A 251 -17.46 -7.39 -5.83
C GLU A 251 -18.12 -6.71 -4.64
N ALA A 252 -17.99 -7.27 -3.44
CA ALA A 252 -18.53 -6.67 -2.22
C ALA A 252 -17.83 -5.34 -1.92
N GLN A 253 -16.50 -5.30 -1.97
CA GLN A 253 -15.75 -4.06 -1.75
C GLN A 253 -16.18 -2.95 -2.71
N LEU A 254 -16.31 -3.25 -4.01
CA LEU A 254 -16.74 -2.26 -5.02
C LEU A 254 -18.19 -1.78 -4.82
N ARG A 255 -19.03 -2.56 -4.14
CA ARG A 255 -20.39 -2.17 -3.74
C ARG A 255 -20.45 -1.39 -2.42
N GLY A 256 -19.33 -1.21 -1.73
CA GLY A 256 -19.27 -0.51 -0.45
C GLY A 256 -19.39 -1.44 0.76
N TYR A 257 -19.07 -2.73 0.55
CA TYR A 257 -19.29 -3.88 1.44
C TYR A 257 -20.74 -4.35 1.45
#